data_AF-A0A7C6TQG5-F1
#
_entry.id   AF-A0A7C6TQG5-F1
#
_cell.length_a   1.000
_cell.length_b   1.000
_cell.length_c   1.000
_cell.angle_alpha   90.00
_cell.angle_beta   90.00
_cell.angle_gamma   90.00
#
_symmetry.space_group_name_H-M   'P 1'
#
loop_
_entity.id
_entity.type
_entity.pdbx_description
1 polymer ?
#
loop_
_entity_poly.entity_id
_entity_poly.type
_entity_poly.pdbx_seq_one_letter_code
_entity_poly.pdbx_strand_id
1 'polypeptide(L)'
;MKNAVNSIFKSGNRRLSGSFSALYKALAVAAVLCSVLPLLETITTRSLGLPKITAVIFAVLFCTIGYSIMHFYARITKLEQQETDFSYEGHVKFFDLKSAALPLAVSVLPILPVYSLCNSYMRMRYETGIDRYFDANSAWPIFLTLLAFAFCALGIFLWFFPYYRIISARTFFWLLAPLGIGFAASFEDTGFLTVCAAFYLFFAFIVINQSELIQSVVLADSATRGKLSDRNTKGLAPDRLFGVVTPAMRLYNIALLLLTSAAIAAVLFLCVTVVVGFTSLMRLLLFVILSAVFKDADEGYYEAEEAAEKAERFAFNPMIYNLNSETETKAYFWVFVLLCIGVMAFFIIAARRGLFKKIGQFFTALYRLILNFITMLFNLRHKPKEKAPQPQNIGYQDIESEIDEDESRRRKLAATPEDISYRGFLRRINSVKDLGERFCRAYAELAAAWRRTGYGLHPGDSPRQLRRSVEEKTTVAGLGEITELYERTRYGEIAPDEKEAAAKTDEISGIMRKYAE
;
A
#
# COMPACT_ATOMS: atom_id res chain seq x y z
N MET A 1 -5.51 -3.74 34.14
CA MET A 1 -5.23 -4.67 33.02
C MET A 1 -5.68 -4.15 31.64
N LYS A 2 -6.91 -3.66 31.43
CA LYS A 2 -7.36 -3.09 30.13
C LYS A 2 -6.45 -1.99 29.56
N ASN A 3 -5.90 -1.11 30.40
CA ASN A 3 -5.00 -0.04 29.94
C ASN A 3 -3.61 -0.53 29.50
N ALA A 4 -3.12 -1.64 30.06
CA ALA A 4 -1.83 -2.25 29.68
C ALA A 4 -1.95 -3.04 28.38
N VAL A 5 -3.07 -3.74 28.17
CA VAL A 5 -3.36 -4.43 26.91
C VAL A 5 -3.54 -3.41 25.78
N ASN A 6 -4.26 -2.31 26.02
CA ASN A 6 -4.41 -1.24 25.03
C ASN A 6 -3.08 -0.51 24.72
N SER A 7 -2.18 -0.33 25.70
CA SER A 7 -0.87 0.27 25.43
C SER A 7 0.07 -0.69 24.67
N ILE A 8 -0.01 -2.00 24.93
CA ILE A 8 0.74 -3.03 24.20
C ILE A 8 0.23 -3.16 22.76
N PHE A 9 -1.09 -3.17 22.53
CA PHE A 9 -1.65 -3.19 21.18
C PHE A 9 -1.36 -1.89 20.41
N LYS A 10 -1.43 -0.72 21.07
CA LYS A 10 -1.16 0.58 20.44
C LYS A 10 0.34 0.77 20.15
N SER A 11 1.23 0.27 21.01
CA SER A 11 2.68 0.24 20.76
C SER A 11 3.07 -0.80 19.71
N GLY A 12 2.42 -1.98 19.70
CA GLY A 12 2.57 -3.02 18.69
C GLY A 12 2.17 -2.54 17.29
N ASN A 13 0.99 -1.92 17.15
CA ASN A 13 0.53 -1.35 15.88
C ASN A 13 1.42 -0.20 15.38
N ARG A 14 1.95 0.64 16.27
CA ARG A 14 2.90 1.71 15.90
C ARG A 14 4.24 1.15 15.43
N ARG A 15 4.79 0.15 16.11
CA ARG A 15 6.03 -0.54 15.69
C ARG A 15 5.85 -1.22 14.34
N LEU A 16 4.76 -1.97 14.14
CA LEU A 16 4.43 -2.60 12.86
C LEU A 16 4.25 -1.57 11.74
N SER A 17 3.52 -0.47 11.97
CA SER A 17 3.36 0.60 10.98
C SER A 17 4.69 1.23 10.57
N GLY A 18 5.58 1.48 11.54
CA GLY A 18 6.94 1.98 11.29
C GLY A 18 7.79 0.99 10.49
N SER A 19 7.72 -0.31 10.80
CA SER A 19 8.40 -1.36 10.05
C SER A 19 7.93 -1.45 8.60
N PHE A 20 6.62 -1.30 8.34
CA PHE A 20 6.10 -1.25 6.97
C PHE A 20 6.58 -0.01 6.20
N SER A 21 6.62 1.16 6.84
CA SER A 21 7.13 2.39 6.21
C SER A 21 8.61 2.23 5.82
N ALA A 22 9.42 1.66 6.71
CA ALA A 22 10.82 1.35 6.44
C ALA A 22 10.98 0.33 5.30
N LEU A 23 10.17 -0.73 5.29
CA LEU A 23 10.17 -1.73 4.22
C LEU A 23 9.85 -1.11 2.86
N TYR A 24 8.78 -0.32 2.76
CA TYR A 24 8.42 0.31 1.48
C TYR A 24 9.43 1.36 1.04
N LYS A 25 10.07 2.06 1.98
CA LYS A 25 11.20 2.95 1.65
C LYS A 25 12.38 2.17 1.11
N ALA A 26 12.73 1.04 1.72
CA ALA A 26 13.78 0.15 1.22
C ALA A 26 13.47 -0.39 -0.19
N LEU A 27 12.24 -0.84 -0.44
CA LEU A 27 11.80 -1.30 -1.75
C LEU A 27 11.83 -0.18 -2.80
N ALA A 28 11.40 1.02 -2.44
CA ALA A 28 11.45 2.18 -3.33
C ALA A 28 12.89 2.57 -3.70
N VAL A 29 13.80 2.59 -2.72
CA VAL A 29 15.23 2.83 -2.95
C VAL A 29 15.84 1.72 -3.81
N ALA A 30 15.51 0.46 -3.54
CA ALA A 30 16.00 -0.68 -4.32
C ALA A 30 15.57 -0.57 -5.80
N ALA A 31 14.32 -0.20 -6.07
CA ALA A 31 13.87 0.03 -7.44
C ALA A 31 14.62 1.18 -8.12
N VAL A 32 14.85 2.31 -7.45
CA VAL A 32 15.67 3.41 -8.01
C VAL A 32 17.07 2.90 -8.36
N LEU A 33 17.72 2.15 -7.47
CA LEU A 33 19.03 1.56 -7.76
C LEU A 33 18.97 0.60 -8.95
N CYS A 34 17.98 -0.29 -9.03
CA CYS A 34 17.79 -1.21 -10.16
C CYS A 34 17.64 -0.47 -11.50
N SER A 35 17.11 0.75 -11.53
CA SER A 35 17.02 1.54 -12.77
C SER A 35 18.36 2.09 -13.25
N VAL A 36 19.29 2.41 -12.33
CA VAL A 36 20.57 3.07 -12.65
C VAL A 36 21.72 2.07 -12.75
N LEU A 37 21.63 0.92 -12.07
CA LEU A 37 22.65 -0.12 -12.04
C LEU A 37 23.12 -0.62 -13.42
N PRO A 38 22.25 -0.81 -14.43
CA PRO A 38 22.71 -1.27 -15.74
C PRO A 38 23.61 -0.25 -16.45
N LEU A 39 23.34 1.04 -16.28
CA LEU A 39 24.17 2.10 -16.84
C LEU A 39 25.53 2.16 -16.14
N LEU A 40 25.54 1.97 -14.81
CA LEU A 40 26.78 1.87 -14.04
C LEU A 40 27.58 0.61 -14.42
N GLU A 41 26.92 -0.52 -14.60
CA GLU A 41 27.55 -1.77 -15.02
C GLU A 41 28.21 -1.61 -16.38
N THR A 42 27.53 -0.97 -17.35
CA THR A 42 28.11 -0.65 -18.66
C THR A 42 29.40 0.16 -18.51
N ILE A 43 29.41 1.15 -17.61
CA ILE A 43 30.59 2.00 -17.36
C ILE A 43 31.71 1.21 -16.67
N THR A 44 31.43 0.45 -15.61
CA THR A 44 32.48 -0.20 -14.81
C THR A 44 33.03 -1.48 -15.44
N THR A 45 32.19 -2.27 -16.10
CA THR A 45 32.63 -3.53 -16.71
C THR A 45 33.31 -3.28 -18.05
N ARG A 46 32.71 -2.51 -18.97
CA ARG A 46 33.28 -2.32 -20.31
C ARG A 46 34.48 -1.38 -20.30
N SER A 47 34.45 -0.33 -19.49
CA SER A 47 35.52 0.69 -19.51
C SER A 47 36.69 0.33 -18.59
N LEU A 48 36.41 -0.30 -17.44
CA LEU A 48 37.41 -0.59 -16.41
C LEU A 48 37.65 -2.08 -16.18
N GLY A 49 37.01 -2.98 -16.95
CA GLY A 49 37.22 -4.43 -16.84
C GLY A 49 36.82 -5.01 -15.48
N LEU A 50 36.02 -4.30 -14.68
CA LEU A 50 35.64 -4.74 -13.35
C LEU A 50 34.51 -5.77 -13.40
N PRO A 51 34.42 -6.73 -12.46
CA PRO A 51 33.30 -7.65 -12.37
C PRO A 51 31.95 -6.94 -12.21
N LYS A 52 30.87 -7.48 -12.81
CA LYS A 52 29.52 -6.89 -12.74
C LYS A 52 29.04 -6.55 -11.32
N ILE A 53 29.42 -7.37 -10.33
CA ILE A 53 29.05 -7.16 -8.92
C ILE A 53 29.63 -5.86 -8.34
N THR A 54 30.73 -5.35 -8.89
CA THR A 54 31.34 -4.10 -8.44
C THR A 54 30.44 -2.89 -8.68
N ALA A 55 29.65 -2.88 -9.76
CA ALA A 55 28.65 -1.85 -10.01
C ALA A 55 27.60 -1.81 -8.89
N VAL A 56 27.12 -2.99 -8.48
CA VAL A 56 26.16 -3.12 -7.38
C VAL A 56 26.74 -2.61 -6.07
N ILE A 57 27.94 -3.07 -5.73
CA ILE A 57 28.64 -2.67 -4.50
C ILE A 57 28.87 -1.15 -4.50
N PHE A 58 29.33 -0.58 -5.61
CA PHE A 58 29.61 0.84 -5.75
C PHE A 58 28.35 1.69 -5.53
N ALA A 59 27.25 1.38 -6.24
CA ALA A 59 26.00 2.12 -6.12
C ALA A 59 25.42 2.04 -4.69
N VAL A 60 25.39 0.83 -4.11
CA VAL A 60 24.85 0.62 -2.76
C VAL A 60 25.71 1.32 -1.72
N LEU A 61 27.05 1.22 -1.81
CA LEU A 61 27.97 1.84 -0.87
C LEU A 61 27.82 3.37 -0.83
N PHE A 62 27.91 4.04 -1.97
CA PHE A 62 27.82 5.51 -2.00
C PHE A 62 26.41 6.01 -1.67
N CYS A 63 25.36 5.30 -2.11
CA CYS A 63 23.99 5.64 -1.73
C CYS A 63 23.77 5.49 -0.21
N THR A 64 24.31 4.45 0.44
CA THR A 64 24.19 4.26 1.89
C THR A 64 25.02 5.26 2.68
N ILE A 65 26.20 5.64 2.21
CA ILE A 65 27.01 6.73 2.79
C ILE A 65 26.21 8.03 2.78
N GLY A 66 25.67 8.43 1.61
CA GLY A 66 24.85 9.64 1.48
C GLY A 66 23.62 9.62 2.39
N TYR A 67 22.88 8.50 2.40
CA TYR A 67 21.73 8.32 3.28
C TYR A 67 22.11 8.44 4.77
N SER A 68 23.24 7.87 5.17
CA SER A 68 23.73 7.89 6.56
C SER A 68 24.17 9.28 7.00
N ILE A 69 24.86 10.03 6.14
CA ILE A 69 25.23 11.43 6.38
C ILE A 69 23.98 12.26 6.64
N MET A 70 22.96 12.13 5.79
CA MET A 70 21.71 12.86 5.96
C MET A 70 20.97 12.45 7.23
N HIS A 71 20.90 11.14 7.51
CA HIS A 71 20.27 10.65 8.73
C HIS A 71 20.95 11.16 10.01
N PHE A 72 22.29 11.19 10.02
CA PHE A 72 23.06 11.71 11.16
C PHE A 72 22.88 13.22 11.31
N TYR A 73 22.92 13.97 10.20
CA TYR A 73 22.65 15.40 10.18
C TYR A 73 21.26 15.70 10.74
N ALA A 74 20.23 15.00 10.26
CA ALA A 74 18.86 15.18 10.73
C ALA A 74 18.69 14.89 12.22
N ARG A 75 19.41 13.88 12.74
CA ARG A 75 19.41 13.55 14.17
C ARG A 75 20.02 14.67 15.02
N ILE A 76 21.08 15.33 14.54
CA ILE A 76 21.73 16.44 15.24
C ILE A 76 20.85 17.70 15.20
N THR A 77 20.31 18.03 14.03
CA THR A 77 19.51 19.24 13.83
C THR A 77 18.05 19.10 14.25
N LYS A 78 17.65 17.90 14.72
CA LYS A 78 16.26 17.54 15.07
C LYS A 78 15.30 17.78 13.90
N LEU A 79 15.77 17.56 12.67
CA LEU A 79 14.91 17.54 11.49
C LEU A 79 14.07 16.27 11.54
N GLU A 80 12.76 16.43 11.70
CA GLU A 80 11.81 15.33 11.59
C GLU A 80 11.37 15.19 10.13
N GLN A 81 11.32 13.93 9.66
CA GLN A 81 10.73 13.63 8.37
C GLN A 81 9.21 13.80 8.50
N GLN A 82 8.65 14.87 7.91
CA GLN A 82 7.19 15.06 7.93
C GLN A 82 6.52 13.97 7.07
N GLU A 83 5.79 13.07 7.73
CA GLU A 83 4.80 12.20 7.07
C GLU A 83 3.63 13.10 6.65
N THR A 84 3.72 13.63 5.43
CA THR A 84 2.73 14.62 4.94
C THR A 84 1.38 13.99 4.62
N ASP A 85 0.33 14.76 4.91
CA ASP A 85 -1.07 14.47 4.62
C ASP A 85 -1.28 14.12 3.14
N PHE A 86 -2.05 13.07 2.90
CA PHE A 86 -2.44 12.54 1.60
C PHE A 86 -3.38 13.45 0.79
N SER A 87 -3.32 14.77 0.99
CA SER A 87 -4.10 15.73 0.19
C SER A 87 -3.45 15.93 -1.18
N TYR A 88 -4.28 15.90 -2.22
CA TYR A 88 -3.89 16.08 -3.61
C TYR A 88 -3.21 17.46 -3.88
N GLU A 89 -3.34 18.41 -2.95
CA GLU A 89 -2.84 19.79 -3.05
C GLU A 89 -2.19 20.28 -1.74
N GLY A 90 -1.58 19.37 -0.97
CA GLY A 90 -0.85 19.75 0.23
C GLY A 90 0.47 20.44 -0.11
N HIS A 91 0.49 21.77 -0.08
CA HIS A 91 1.71 22.60 -0.05
C HIS A 91 2.50 22.39 1.24
N VAL A 92 3.03 21.18 1.44
CA VAL A 92 3.99 20.94 2.52
C VAL A 92 5.37 21.32 2.01
N LYS A 93 6.09 22.11 2.81
CA LYS A 93 7.43 22.63 2.50
C LYS A 93 8.29 21.53 1.88
N PHE A 94 8.66 21.75 0.62
CA PHE A 94 9.47 20.86 -0.18
C PHE A 94 10.86 20.67 0.42
N PHE A 95 11.59 19.70 -0.12
CA PHE A 95 13.05 19.60 -0.02
C PHE A 95 13.65 21.01 0.01
N ASP A 96 14.21 21.41 1.16
CA ASP A 96 14.89 22.69 1.26
C ASP A 96 16.35 22.44 0.90
N LEU A 97 16.78 22.94 -0.25
CA LEU A 97 18.17 22.86 -0.69
C LEU A 97 19.12 23.37 0.41
N LYS A 98 18.68 24.33 1.23
CA LYS A 98 19.45 24.84 2.37
C LYS A 98 19.71 23.76 3.43
N SER A 99 18.74 22.88 3.67
CA SER A 99 18.86 21.77 4.63
C SER A 99 19.76 20.62 4.11
N ALA A 100 19.94 20.51 2.78
CA ALA A 100 20.78 19.49 2.16
C ALA A 100 22.19 20.00 1.79
N ALA A 101 22.41 21.32 1.77
CA ALA A 101 23.69 21.92 1.37
C ALA A 101 24.87 21.43 2.22
N LEU A 102 24.71 21.38 3.55
CA LEU A 102 25.77 20.90 4.44
C LEU A 102 26.02 19.39 4.28
N PRO A 103 25.00 18.49 4.29
CA PRO A 103 25.19 17.08 3.95
C PRO A 103 25.88 16.85 2.61
N LEU A 104 25.52 17.61 1.57
CA LEU A 104 26.17 17.52 0.26
C LEU A 104 27.64 17.92 0.33
N ALA A 105 27.98 19.01 1.02
CA ALA A 105 29.37 19.43 1.22
C ALA A 105 30.18 18.38 2.00
N VAL A 106 29.61 17.80 3.06
CA VAL A 106 30.24 16.74 3.86
C VAL A 106 30.45 15.47 3.04
N SER A 107 29.55 15.18 2.09
CA SER A 107 29.66 13.98 1.24
C SER A 107 30.90 13.96 0.35
N VAL A 108 31.55 15.10 0.11
CA VAL A 108 32.82 15.17 -0.65
C VAL A 108 33.93 14.38 0.05
N LEU A 109 33.99 14.41 1.39
CA LEU A 109 35.05 13.75 2.18
C LEU A 109 35.18 12.24 1.89
N PRO A 110 34.10 11.43 1.95
CA PRO A 110 34.19 9.99 1.64
C PRO A 110 34.42 9.68 0.16
N ILE A 111 34.31 10.67 -0.74
CA ILE A 111 34.46 10.47 -2.19
C ILE A 111 35.89 10.77 -2.66
N LEU A 112 36.63 11.64 -1.97
CA LEU A 112 38.03 11.94 -2.30
C LEU A 112 38.94 10.70 -2.48
N PRO A 113 38.82 9.63 -1.66
CA PRO A 113 39.60 8.42 -1.85
C PRO A 113 39.32 7.69 -3.17
N VAL A 114 38.14 7.87 -3.77
CA VAL A 114 37.74 7.21 -5.03
C VAL A 114 38.68 7.60 -6.17
N TYR A 115 39.07 8.87 -6.23
CA TYR A 115 40.02 9.35 -7.23
C TYR A 115 41.35 8.59 -7.13
N SER A 116 41.91 8.53 -5.91
CA SER A 116 43.19 7.86 -5.67
C SER A 116 43.10 6.35 -5.93
N LEU A 117 42.01 5.70 -5.50
CA LEU A 117 41.80 4.27 -5.70
C LEU A 117 41.68 3.91 -7.18
N CYS A 118 40.92 4.69 -7.94
CA CYS A 118 40.78 4.46 -9.37
C CYS A 118 42.10 4.68 -10.12
N ASN A 119 42.83 5.74 -9.77
CA ASN A 119 44.12 6.02 -10.41
C ASN A 119 45.15 4.91 -10.10
N SER A 120 45.22 4.46 -8.86
CA SER A 120 46.05 3.33 -8.46
C SER A 120 45.63 2.03 -9.15
N TYR A 121 44.33 1.77 -9.32
CA TYR A 121 43.84 0.59 -10.02
C TYR A 121 44.22 0.58 -11.50
N MET A 122 44.06 1.71 -12.21
CA MET A 122 44.47 1.80 -13.61
C MET A 122 45.99 1.65 -13.75
N ARG A 123 46.77 2.23 -12.83
CA ARG A 123 48.22 2.05 -12.79
C ARG A 123 48.62 0.59 -12.57
N MET A 124 47.95 -0.09 -11.64
CA MET A 124 48.16 -1.52 -11.37
C MET A 124 47.86 -2.38 -12.61
N ARG A 125 46.78 -2.10 -13.35
CA ARG A 125 46.44 -2.82 -14.59
C ARG A 125 47.51 -2.66 -15.68
N TYR A 126 48.12 -1.48 -15.76
CA TYR A 126 49.25 -1.24 -16.64
C TYR A 126 50.51 -1.98 -16.17
N GLU A 127 50.87 -1.87 -14.89
CA GLU A 127 52.07 -2.52 -14.32
C GLU A 127 51.99 -4.07 -14.40
N THR A 128 50.78 -4.63 -14.38
CA THR A 128 50.52 -6.07 -14.53
C THR A 128 50.39 -6.53 -16.00
N GLY A 129 50.48 -5.61 -16.96
CA GLY A 129 50.41 -5.92 -18.39
C GLY A 129 49.01 -6.22 -18.94
N ILE A 130 47.96 -5.96 -18.16
CA ILE A 130 46.56 -6.12 -18.60
C ILE A 130 46.23 -5.03 -19.63
N ASP A 131 46.66 -3.80 -19.37
CA ASP A 131 46.47 -2.66 -20.27
C ASP A 131 47.79 -2.28 -20.96
N ARG A 132 47.71 -2.01 -22.27
CA ARG A 132 48.90 -1.68 -23.10
C ARG A 132 49.42 -0.27 -22.89
N TYR A 133 48.61 0.63 -22.32
CA TYR A 133 48.93 2.04 -22.18
C TYR A 133 48.29 2.62 -20.91
N PHE A 134 49.02 3.48 -20.21
CA PHE A 134 48.53 4.23 -19.07
C PHE A 134 48.59 5.73 -19.37
N ASP A 135 47.42 6.37 -19.39
CA ASP A 135 47.33 7.83 -19.46
C ASP A 135 47.23 8.41 -18.05
N ALA A 136 48.31 9.06 -17.60
CA ALA A 136 48.35 9.74 -16.31
C ALA A 136 47.37 10.93 -16.22
N ASN A 137 46.94 11.47 -17.36
CA ASN A 137 45.98 12.58 -17.45
C ASN A 137 44.56 12.11 -17.81
N SER A 138 44.30 10.81 -17.68
CA SER A 138 42.99 10.23 -17.96
C SER A 138 41.89 10.92 -17.16
N ALA A 139 40.77 11.25 -17.82
CA ALA A 139 39.59 11.83 -17.17
C ALA A 139 38.76 10.79 -16.39
N TRP A 140 39.07 9.49 -16.52
CA TRP A 140 38.29 8.41 -15.90
C TRP A 140 38.21 8.48 -14.37
N PRO A 141 39.30 8.73 -13.62
CA PRO A 141 39.22 8.89 -12.16
C PRO A 141 38.33 10.06 -11.74
N ILE A 142 38.36 11.17 -12.49
CA ILE A 142 37.50 12.34 -12.25
C ILE A 142 36.03 11.96 -12.47
N PHE A 143 35.74 11.30 -13.59
CA PHE A 143 34.39 10.88 -13.93
C PHE A 143 33.78 9.94 -12.89
N LEU A 144 34.53 8.93 -12.42
CA LEU A 144 34.07 8.00 -11.39
C LEU A 144 33.90 8.66 -10.02
N THR A 145 34.72 9.65 -9.70
CA THR A 145 34.59 10.46 -8.49
C THR A 145 33.30 11.30 -8.54
N LEU A 146 32.99 11.90 -9.70
CA LEU A 146 31.71 12.59 -9.91
C LEU A 146 30.51 11.64 -9.85
N LEU A 147 30.67 10.41 -10.35
CA LEU A 147 29.63 9.38 -10.29
C LEU A 147 29.37 8.92 -8.84
N ALA A 148 30.42 8.71 -8.05
CA ALA A 148 30.30 8.46 -6.61
C ALA A 148 29.58 9.60 -5.88
N PHE A 149 29.88 10.86 -6.23
CA PHE A 149 29.16 12.02 -5.73
C PHE A 149 27.69 12.02 -6.10
N ALA A 150 27.34 11.67 -7.34
CA ALA A 150 25.95 11.55 -7.76
C ALA A 150 25.19 10.49 -6.94
N PHE A 151 25.81 9.34 -6.62
CA PHE A 151 25.19 8.32 -5.77
C PHE A 151 25.06 8.75 -4.29
N CYS A 152 26.06 9.44 -3.74
CA CYS A 152 25.94 10.05 -2.40
C CYS A 152 24.80 11.08 -2.36
N ALA A 153 24.72 11.96 -3.35
CA ALA A 153 23.65 12.95 -3.48
C ALA A 153 22.28 12.25 -3.60
N LEU A 154 22.18 11.21 -4.42
CA LEU A 154 20.98 10.38 -4.55
C LEU A 154 20.55 9.81 -3.19
N GLY A 155 21.49 9.25 -2.42
CA GLY A 155 21.22 8.75 -1.06
C GLY A 155 20.69 9.82 -0.11
N ILE A 156 21.25 11.03 -0.17
CA ILE A 156 20.78 12.19 0.60
C ILE A 156 19.34 12.56 0.19
N PHE A 157 19.06 12.65 -1.12
CA PHE A 157 17.72 12.97 -1.61
C PHE A 157 16.68 11.91 -1.24
N LEU A 158 17.01 10.63 -1.41
CA LEU A 158 16.12 9.51 -1.06
C LEU A 158 15.80 9.45 0.43
N TRP A 159 16.64 10.02 1.30
CA TRP A 159 16.32 10.15 2.71
C TRP A 159 15.14 11.10 2.95
N PHE A 160 15.08 12.24 2.26
CA PHE A 160 14.03 13.25 2.44
C PHE A 160 12.65 12.76 2.01
N PHE A 161 12.58 12.04 0.89
CA PHE A 161 11.30 11.66 0.31
C PHE A 161 10.68 10.44 1.01
N PRO A 162 9.36 10.46 1.28
CA PRO A 162 8.65 9.25 1.67
C PRO A 162 8.52 8.30 0.47
N TYR A 163 8.36 7.01 0.74
CA TYR A 163 8.39 5.96 -0.29
C TYR A 163 7.40 6.17 -1.44
N TYR A 164 6.20 6.68 -1.15
CA TYR A 164 5.14 6.90 -2.14
C TYR A 164 5.45 8.06 -3.11
N ARG A 165 6.42 8.92 -2.79
CA ARG A 165 6.93 9.97 -3.70
C ARG A 165 8.16 9.52 -4.47
N ILE A 166 8.98 8.66 -3.87
CA ILE A 166 10.14 8.05 -4.57
C ILE A 166 9.61 7.26 -5.77
N ILE A 167 8.63 6.38 -5.55
CA ILE A 167 7.95 5.66 -6.61
C ILE A 167 6.46 5.97 -6.59
N SER A 168 6.04 6.66 -7.63
CA SER A 168 4.67 6.99 -7.99
C SER A 168 4.42 6.57 -9.44
N ALA A 169 3.16 6.53 -9.87
CA ALA A 169 2.84 6.26 -11.28
C ALA A 169 3.59 7.21 -12.23
N ARG A 170 3.83 8.47 -11.84
CA ARG A 170 4.59 9.44 -12.64
C ARG A 170 6.08 9.14 -12.65
N THR A 171 6.71 8.92 -11.49
CA THR A 171 8.16 8.66 -11.41
C THR A 171 8.53 7.29 -11.98
N PHE A 172 7.58 6.34 -12.01
CA PHE A 172 7.74 5.05 -12.68
C PHE A 172 8.18 5.21 -14.14
N PHE A 173 7.48 6.00 -14.94
CA PHE A 173 7.85 6.19 -16.35
C PHE A 173 9.20 6.88 -16.53
N TRP A 174 9.55 7.83 -15.65
CA TRP A 174 10.86 8.49 -15.70
C TRP A 174 12.01 7.52 -15.36
N LEU A 175 11.80 6.62 -14.40
CA LEU A 175 12.79 5.62 -14.00
C LEU A 175 12.88 4.43 -14.98
N LEU A 176 11.92 4.28 -15.91
CA LEU A 176 12.05 3.38 -17.05
C LEU A 176 13.01 3.90 -18.12
N ALA A 177 13.21 5.21 -18.25
CA ALA A 177 14.05 5.78 -19.29
C ALA A 177 15.53 5.31 -19.20
N PRO A 178 16.20 5.30 -18.03
CA PRO A 178 17.54 4.74 -17.88
C PRO A 178 17.63 3.26 -18.28
N LEU A 179 16.61 2.46 -17.95
CA LEU A 179 16.53 1.05 -18.34
C LEU A 179 16.39 0.92 -19.87
N GLY A 180 15.57 1.75 -20.50
CA GLY A 180 15.41 1.79 -21.96
C GLY A 180 16.68 2.21 -22.68
N ILE A 181 17.40 3.22 -22.16
CA ILE A 181 18.72 3.63 -22.68
C ILE A 181 19.72 2.48 -22.55
N GLY A 182 19.73 1.78 -21.42
CA GLY A 182 20.58 0.61 -21.23
C GLY A 182 20.23 -0.52 -22.20
N PHE A 183 18.95 -0.80 -22.45
CA PHE A 183 18.52 -1.78 -23.47
C PHE A 183 19.00 -1.40 -24.87
N ALA A 184 18.94 -0.11 -25.23
CA ALA A 184 19.43 0.38 -26.52
C ALA A 184 20.97 0.34 -26.65
N ALA A 185 21.70 0.47 -25.54
CA ALA A 185 23.16 0.48 -25.51
C ALA A 185 23.79 -0.93 -25.38
N SER A 186 23.02 -1.93 -24.97
CA SER A 186 23.47 -3.31 -24.77
C SER A 186 23.20 -4.18 -26.00
N PHE A 187 24.21 -4.34 -26.85
CA PHE A 187 24.13 -5.13 -28.09
C PHE A 187 24.44 -6.64 -27.95
N GLU A 188 25.08 -7.09 -26.87
CA GLU A 188 25.61 -8.47 -26.78
C GLU A 188 25.18 -9.25 -25.53
N ASP A 189 25.03 -8.61 -24.36
CA ASP A 189 24.62 -9.26 -23.12
C ASP A 189 23.59 -8.41 -22.37
N THR A 190 22.32 -8.82 -22.46
CA THR A 190 21.20 -8.17 -21.79
C THR A 190 20.82 -8.83 -20.47
N GLY A 191 21.49 -9.92 -20.04
CA GLY A 191 21.06 -10.73 -18.90
C GLY A 191 21.06 -9.99 -17.56
N PHE A 192 22.09 -9.16 -17.32
CA PHE A 192 22.13 -8.32 -16.12
C PHE A 192 21.04 -7.24 -16.13
N LEU A 193 20.77 -6.69 -17.32
CA LEU A 193 19.82 -5.62 -17.52
C LEU A 193 18.36 -6.10 -17.39
N THR A 194 18.05 -7.30 -17.91
CA THR A 194 16.74 -7.94 -17.73
C THR A 194 16.48 -8.29 -16.26
N VAL A 195 17.49 -8.76 -15.52
CA VAL A 195 17.39 -8.99 -14.08
C VAL A 195 17.09 -7.69 -13.33
N CYS A 196 17.82 -6.61 -13.62
CA CYS A 196 17.57 -5.30 -13.02
C CYS A 196 16.18 -4.76 -13.36
N ALA A 197 15.73 -4.89 -14.60
CA ALA A 197 14.39 -4.49 -15.03
C ALA A 197 13.30 -5.30 -14.31
N ALA A 198 13.49 -6.61 -14.14
CA ALA A 198 12.54 -7.47 -13.42
C ALA A 198 12.41 -7.06 -11.95
N PHE A 199 13.53 -6.84 -11.26
CA PHE A 199 13.51 -6.36 -9.86
C PHE A 199 12.94 -4.94 -9.74
N TYR A 200 13.27 -4.04 -10.67
CA TYR A 200 12.70 -2.71 -10.72
C TYR A 200 11.16 -2.77 -10.81
N LEU A 201 10.62 -3.52 -11.77
CA LEU A 201 9.18 -3.68 -11.95
C LEU A 201 8.54 -4.28 -10.69
N PHE A 202 9.12 -5.36 -10.16
CA PHE A 202 8.61 -6.03 -8.97
C PHE A 202 8.51 -5.09 -7.76
N PHE A 203 9.60 -4.39 -7.43
CA PHE A 203 9.62 -3.46 -6.31
C PHE A 203 8.73 -2.24 -6.55
N ALA A 204 8.75 -1.68 -7.76
CA ALA A 204 7.93 -0.52 -8.10
C ALA A 204 6.43 -0.83 -8.02
N PHE A 205 5.98 -1.99 -8.52
CA PHE A 205 4.58 -2.38 -8.43
C PHE A 205 4.11 -2.58 -6.99
N ILE A 206 4.95 -3.16 -6.12
CA ILE A 206 4.62 -3.27 -4.69
C ILE A 206 4.41 -1.89 -4.08
N VAL A 207 5.32 -0.95 -4.34
CA VAL A 207 5.26 0.41 -3.78
C VAL A 207 4.07 1.19 -4.35
N ILE A 208 3.83 1.14 -5.66
CA ILE A 208 2.69 1.81 -6.31
C ILE A 208 1.37 1.25 -5.77
N ASN A 209 1.22 -0.08 -5.72
CA ASN A 209 -0.01 -0.70 -5.22
C ASN A 209 -0.33 -0.30 -3.77
N GLN A 210 0.70 -0.17 -2.92
CA GLN A 210 0.51 0.29 -1.55
C GLN A 210 0.22 1.79 -1.47
N SER A 211 0.81 2.59 -2.34
CA SER A 211 0.53 4.03 -2.46
C SER A 211 -0.93 4.26 -2.87
N GLU A 212 -1.43 3.51 -3.86
CA GLU A 212 -2.82 3.55 -4.34
C GLU A 212 -3.82 3.02 -3.29
N LEU A 213 -3.46 1.97 -2.53
CA LEU A 213 -4.27 1.52 -1.40
C LEU A 213 -4.46 2.65 -0.38
N ILE A 214 -3.38 3.36 -0.06
CA ILE A 214 -3.46 4.44 0.92
C ILE A 214 -4.27 5.61 0.36
N GLN A 215 -4.03 6.01 -0.90
CA GLN A 215 -4.82 7.05 -1.55
C GLN A 215 -6.30 6.69 -1.63
N SER A 216 -6.64 5.47 -2.03
CA SER A 216 -8.05 5.03 -2.13
C SER A 216 -8.76 4.95 -0.78
N VAL A 217 -8.09 4.53 0.29
CA VAL A 217 -8.67 4.53 1.65
C VAL A 217 -8.87 5.96 2.16
N VAL A 218 -7.91 6.83 1.91
CA VAL A 218 -7.99 8.26 2.28
C VAL A 218 -9.10 8.96 1.48
N LEU A 219 -9.15 8.75 0.17
CA LEU A 219 -10.16 9.34 -0.73
C LEU A 219 -11.56 8.77 -0.49
N ALA A 220 -11.67 7.49 -0.13
CA ALA A 220 -12.95 6.90 0.26
C ALA A 220 -13.47 7.56 1.53
N ASP A 221 -12.63 7.74 2.56
CA ASP A 221 -13.01 8.42 3.81
C ASP A 221 -13.44 9.87 3.55
N SER A 222 -12.70 10.60 2.69
CA SER A 222 -13.06 11.98 2.32
C SER A 222 -14.30 12.09 1.44
N ALA A 223 -14.60 11.11 0.57
CA ALA A 223 -15.84 11.10 -0.21
C ALA A 223 -17.06 10.77 0.65
N THR A 224 -16.94 9.86 1.62
CA THR A 224 -18.00 9.63 2.61
C THR A 224 -18.23 10.86 3.49
N ARG A 225 -17.16 11.52 3.95
CA ARG A 225 -17.27 12.75 4.76
C ARG A 225 -17.65 13.97 3.95
N GLY A 226 -17.27 14.05 2.67
CA GLY A 226 -17.61 15.12 1.73
C GLY A 226 -19.11 15.16 1.46
N LYS A 227 -19.77 14.01 1.34
CA LYS A 227 -21.24 13.93 1.26
C LYS A 227 -21.96 14.29 2.57
N LEU A 228 -21.30 14.13 3.72
CA LEU A 228 -21.78 14.67 5.01
C LEU A 228 -21.49 16.17 5.14
N SER A 229 -20.38 16.65 4.54
CA SER A 229 -19.89 18.03 4.62
C SER A 229 -20.61 19.00 3.68
N ASP A 230 -21.03 18.53 2.51
CA ASP A 230 -21.62 19.36 1.44
C ASP A 230 -23.00 19.92 1.78
N ARG A 231 -23.62 19.51 2.90
CA ARG A 231 -24.86 20.15 3.35
C ARG A 231 -24.67 21.27 4.36
N ASN A 232 -23.67 21.27 5.24
CA ASN A 232 -23.59 22.28 6.31
C ASN A 232 -22.20 22.69 6.82
N THR A 233 -21.07 22.21 6.29
CA THR A 233 -19.74 22.56 6.83
C THR A 233 -18.88 23.34 5.83
N LYS A 234 -19.21 24.62 5.63
CA LYS A 234 -18.35 25.60 4.92
C LYS A 234 -17.17 26.13 5.75
N GLY A 235 -16.78 25.49 6.86
CA GLY A 235 -15.77 26.07 7.76
C GLY A 235 -14.99 25.14 8.68
N LEU A 236 -15.18 23.82 8.64
CA LEU A 236 -14.27 22.90 9.35
C LEU A 236 -13.20 22.42 8.38
N ALA A 237 -11.96 22.76 8.71
CA ALA A 237 -10.78 22.58 7.88
C ALA A 237 -10.65 21.12 7.37
N PRO A 238 -10.19 20.93 6.11
CA PRO A 238 -9.88 19.62 5.53
C PRO A 238 -8.65 18.93 6.17
N ASP A 239 -8.12 19.45 7.28
CA ASP A 239 -6.80 19.13 7.81
C ASP A 239 -6.69 17.75 8.50
N ARG A 240 -7.74 16.92 8.44
CA ARG A 240 -7.76 15.63 9.14
C ARG A 240 -8.53 14.55 8.37
N LEU A 241 -8.00 14.13 7.23
CA LEU A 241 -8.40 12.86 6.60
C LEU A 241 -7.86 11.70 7.45
N PHE A 242 -8.73 10.96 8.12
CA PHE A 242 -8.38 9.91 9.10
C PHE A 242 -8.60 8.49 8.58
N GLY A 243 -8.29 8.23 7.31
CA GLY A 243 -8.23 6.87 6.78
C GLY A 243 -6.95 6.14 7.23
N VAL A 244 -6.97 5.48 8.40
CA VAL A 244 -5.80 4.71 8.87
C VAL A 244 -5.79 3.32 8.24
N VAL A 245 -4.89 3.10 7.28
CA VAL A 245 -4.65 1.76 6.71
C VAL A 245 -4.04 0.85 7.77
N THR A 246 -4.78 -0.17 8.17
CA THR A 246 -4.31 -1.16 9.17
C THR A 246 -3.18 -2.04 8.62
N PRO A 247 -2.29 -2.57 9.48
CA PRO A 247 -1.26 -3.53 9.05
C PRO A 247 -1.82 -4.77 8.34
N ALA A 248 -2.99 -5.25 8.76
CA ALA A 248 -3.66 -6.40 8.14
C ALA A 248 -4.08 -6.10 6.69
N MET A 249 -4.60 -4.88 6.42
CA MET A 249 -4.94 -4.45 5.06
C MET A 249 -3.71 -4.37 4.16
N ARG A 250 -2.58 -3.88 4.68
CA ARG A 250 -1.30 -3.83 3.95
C ARG A 250 -0.83 -5.22 3.57
N LEU A 251 -0.84 -6.16 4.52
CA LEU A 251 -0.41 -7.54 4.32
C LEU A 251 -1.33 -8.29 3.34
N TYR A 252 -2.65 -8.11 3.47
CA TYR A 252 -3.62 -8.67 2.54
C TYR A 252 -3.38 -8.15 1.11
N ASN A 253 -3.14 -6.85 0.93
CA ASN A 253 -2.89 -6.28 -0.38
C ASN A 253 -1.55 -6.77 -0.99
N ILE A 254 -0.49 -6.92 -0.18
CA ILE A 254 0.75 -7.55 -0.65
C ILE A 254 0.48 -9.00 -1.08
N ALA A 255 -0.21 -9.77 -0.24
CA ALA A 255 -0.50 -11.18 -0.53
C ALA A 255 -1.33 -11.33 -1.82
N LEU A 256 -2.32 -10.47 -2.03
CA LEU A 256 -3.13 -10.45 -3.24
C LEU A 256 -2.30 -10.08 -4.48
N LEU A 257 -1.43 -9.08 -4.37
CA LEU A 257 -0.51 -8.70 -5.45
C LEU A 257 0.45 -9.84 -5.79
N LEU A 258 1.05 -10.48 -4.79
CA LEU A 258 1.96 -11.61 -5.00
C LEU A 258 1.22 -12.80 -5.61
N LEU A 259 0.03 -13.13 -5.14
CA LEU A 259 -0.79 -14.21 -5.68
C LEU A 259 -1.19 -13.94 -7.15
N THR A 260 -1.65 -12.73 -7.45
CA THR A 260 -2.03 -12.35 -8.82
C THR A 260 -0.83 -12.29 -9.75
N SER A 261 0.31 -11.76 -9.30
CA SER A 261 1.56 -11.77 -10.08
C SER A 261 2.07 -13.19 -10.34
N ALA A 262 2.01 -14.09 -9.34
CA ALA A 262 2.36 -15.49 -9.49
C ALA A 262 1.41 -16.22 -10.46
N ALA A 263 0.11 -15.92 -10.41
CA ALA A 263 -0.86 -16.46 -11.36
C ALA A 263 -0.57 -15.99 -12.79
N ILE A 264 -0.28 -14.70 -12.99
CA ILE A 264 0.10 -14.15 -14.30
C ILE A 264 1.40 -14.80 -14.81
N ALA A 265 2.42 -14.92 -13.95
CA ALA A 265 3.69 -15.57 -14.31
C ALA A 265 3.47 -17.05 -14.68
N ALA A 266 2.63 -17.77 -13.93
CA ALA A 266 2.29 -19.15 -14.26
C ALA A 266 1.56 -19.25 -15.61
N VAL A 267 0.62 -18.36 -15.91
CA VAL A 267 -0.07 -18.31 -17.21
C VAL A 267 0.92 -18.01 -18.34
N LEU A 268 1.81 -17.03 -18.18
CA LEU A 268 2.84 -16.70 -19.17
C LEU A 268 3.78 -17.89 -19.41
N PHE A 269 4.26 -18.53 -18.33
CA PHE A 269 5.08 -19.73 -18.41
C PHE A 269 4.36 -20.86 -19.16
N LEU A 270 3.08 -21.09 -18.87
CA LEU A 270 2.25 -22.07 -19.58
C LEU A 270 2.11 -21.72 -21.06
N CYS A 271 1.88 -20.44 -21.40
CA CYS A 271 1.81 -19.99 -22.79
C CYS A 271 3.12 -20.27 -23.54
N VAL A 272 4.27 -19.89 -22.96
CA VAL A 272 5.59 -20.15 -23.55
C VAL A 272 5.82 -21.65 -23.73
N THR A 273 5.52 -22.44 -22.70
CA THR A 273 5.64 -23.91 -22.71
C THR A 273 4.79 -24.54 -23.82
N VAL A 274 3.54 -24.10 -23.98
CA VAL A 274 2.63 -24.61 -25.02
C VAL A 274 3.10 -24.21 -26.40
N VAL A 275 3.54 -22.96 -26.60
CA VAL A 275 4.04 -22.49 -27.89
C VAL A 275 5.30 -23.28 -28.28
N VAL A 276 6.32 -23.31 -27.44
CA VAL A 276 7.59 -24.04 -27.68
C VAL A 276 7.33 -25.53 -27.87
N GLY A 277 6.46 -26.11 -27.04
CA GLY A 277 6.09 -27.52 -27.10
C GLY A 277 5.41 -27.90 -28.42
N PHE A 278 4.40 -27.12 -28.83
CA PHE A 278 3.65 -27.37 -30.06
C PHE A 278 4.51 -27.16 -31.31
N THR A 279 5.31 -26.09 -31.37
CA THR A 279 6.20 -25.83 -32.51
C THR A 279 7.29 -26.90 -32.63
N SER A 280 7.87 -27.36 -31.52
CA SER A 280 8.86 -28.43 -31.51
C SER A 280 8.23 -29.76 -31.95
N LEU A 281 7.00 -30.06 -31.50
CA LEU A 281 6.25 -31.25 -31.93
C LEU A 281 5.92 -31.22 -33.43
N MET A 282 5.46 -30.07 -33.95
CA MET A 282 5.19 -29.90 -35.39
C MET A 282 6.46 -30.04 -36.22
N ARG A 283 7.62 -29.60 -35.71
CA ARG A 283 8.91 -29.78 -36.36
C ARG A 283 9.39 -31.22 -36.36
N LEU A 284 9.21 -31.95 -35.26
CA LEU A 284 9.46 -33.39 -35.23
C LEU A 284 8.57 -34.13 -36.23
N LEU A 285 7.28 -33.82 -36.29
CA LEU A 285 6.37 -34.40 -37.28
C LEU A 285 6.78 -34.05 -38.71
N LEU A 286 7.11 -32.78 -38.97
CA LEU A 286 7.60 -32.33 -40.27
C LEU A 286 8.89 -33.06 -40.66
N PHE A 287 9.82 -33.22 -39.73
CA PHE A 287 11.04 -33.98 -39.96
C PHE A 287 10.73 -35.42 -40.33
N VAL A 288 9.84 -36.10 -39.60
CA VAL A 288 9.44 -37.49 -39.91
C VAL A 288 8.79 -37.58 -41.30
N ILE A 289 7.92 -36.63 -41.66
CA ILE A 289 7.27 -36.60 -42.98
C ILE A 289 8.29 -36.34 -44.09
N LEU A 290 9.15 -35.34 -43.95
CA LEU A 290 10.21 -35.04 -44.93
C LEU A 290 11.17 -36.21 -45.09
N SER A 291 11.54 -36.87 -43.99
CA SER A 291 12.40 -38.06 -43.97
C SER A 291 11.74 -39.27 -44.64
N ALA A 292 10.41 -39.37 -44.58
CA ALA A 292 9.65 -40.42 -45.25
C ALA A 292 9.44 -40.15 -46.75
N VAL A 293 9.34 -38.88 -47.15
CA VAL A 293 9.11 -38.44 -48.54
C VAL A 293 10.41 -38.36 -49.35
N PHE A 294 11.49 -37.85 -48.76
CA PHE A 294 12.79 -37.65 -49.42
C PHE A 294 13.80 -38.75 -49.08
N LYS A 295 13.31 -39.96 -48.76
CA LYS A 295 14.18 -41.09 -48.47
C LYS A 295 14.88 -41.53 -49.76
N ASP A 296 16.08 -41.01 -50.01
CA ASP A 296 16.89 -41.42 -51.16
C ASP A 296 17.19 -42.93 -51.05
N ALA A 297 16.93 -43.65 -52.15
CA ALA A 297 17.08 -45.10 -52.21
C ALA A 297 18.53 -45.59 -52.08
N ASP A 298 19.51 -44.68 -52.11
CA ASP A 298 20.95 -44.95 -52.09
C ASP A 298 21.66 -44.60 -50.78
N GLU A 299 20.98 -44.01 -49.78
CA GLU A 299 21.58 -43.80 -48.46
C GLU A 299 21.40 -45.05 -47.59
N GLY A 300 22.46 -45.87 -47.55
CA GLY A 300 22.56 -47.04 -46.68
C GLY A 300 22.15 -46.70 -45.24
N TYR A 301 21.50 -47.66 -44.57
CA TYR A 301 20.98 -47.58 -43.20
C TYR A 301 21.64 -46.48 -42.36
N TYR A 302 21.01 -45.30 -42.27
CA TYR A 302 21.37 -44.34 -41.23
C TYR A 302 21.36 -45.09 -39.90
N GLU A 303 22.48 -45.04 -39.17
CA GLU A 303 22.47 -45.46 -37.78
C GLU A 303 21.37 -44.64 -37.07
N ALA A 304 20.47 -45.32 -36.35
CA ALA A 304 19.29 -44.70 -35.75
C ALA A 304 19.65 -43.51 -34.83
N GLU A 305 20.89 -43.51 -34.33
CA GLU A 305 21.48 -42.47 -33.49
C GLU A 305 21.78 -41.17 -34.25
N GLU A 306 22.37 -41.24 -35.45
CA GLU A 306 22.63 -40.05 -36.28
C GLU A 306 21.34 -39.40 -36.80
N ALA A 307 20.34 -40.21 -37.14
CA ALA A 307 19.02 -39.73 -37.54
C ALA A 307 18.29 -39.04 -36.38
N ALA A 308 18.41 -39.58 -35.16
CA ALA A 308 17.87 -38.97 -33.96
C ALA A 308 18.55 -37.65 -33.64
N GLU A 309 19.88 -37.56 -33.73
CA GLU A 309 20.63 -36.33 -33.47
C GLU A 309 20.27 -35.20 -34.46
N LYS A 310 20.13 -35.52 -35.75
CA LYS A 310 19.65 -34.57 -36.77
C LYS A 310 18.22 -34.10 -36.49
N ALA A 311 17.33 -35.00 -36.08
CA ALA A 311 15.95 -34.68 -35.70
C ALA A 311 15.89 -33.76 -34.47
N GLU A 312 16.70 -34.06 -33.44
CA GLU A 312 16.78 -33.26 -32.23
C GLU A 312 17.28 -31.84 -32.50
N ARG A 313 18.36 -31.69 -33.28
CA ARG A 313 18.89 -30.37 -33.66
C ARG A 313 17.89 -29.57 -34.50
N PHE A 314 17.13 -30.23 -35.37
CA PHE A 314 16.10 -29.59 -36.17
C PHE A 314 14.92 -29.11 -35.31
N ALA A 315 14.46 -29.94 -34.38
CA ALA A 315 13.30 -29.66 -33.54
C ALA A 315 13.59 -28.64 -32.43
N PHE A 316 14.73 -28.77 -31.75
CA PHE A 316 15.07 -28.03 -30.53
C PHE A 316 16.03 -26.86 -30.75
N ASN A 317 16.16 -26.37 -31.98
CA ASN A 317 17.05 -25.25 -32.30
C ASN A 317 16.74 -23.99 -31.44
N PRO A 318 17.68 -23.54 -30.58
CA PRO A 318 17.44 -22.46 -29.63
C PRO A 318 17.32 -21.08 -30.28
N MET A 319 17.91 -20.86 -31.47
CA MET A 319 17.86 -19.57 -32.15
C MET A 319 16.44 -19.14 -32.54
N ILE A 320 15.54 -20.09 -32.71
CA ILE A 320 14.18 -19.84 -33.20
C ILE A 320 13.26 -19.36 -32.09
N TYR A 321 13.56 -19.78 -30.86
CA TYR A 321 12.82 -19.39 -29.66
C TYR A 321 13.53 -18.29 -28.87
N ASN A 322 14.68 -17.84 -29.37
CA ASN A 322 15.58 -16.91 -28.67
C ASN A 322 15.89 -17.39 -27.23
N LEU A 323 16.05 -18.71 -27.08
CA LEU A 323 16.40 -19.36 -25.82
C LEU A 323 17.93 -19.51 -25.75
N ASN A 324 18.48 -19.57 -24.53
CA ASN A 324 19.94 -19.56 -24.36
C ASN A 324 20.58 -20.89 -24.77
N SER A 325 19.80 -21.98 -24.78
CA SER A 325 20.32 -23.31 -25.04
C SER A 325 19.28 -24.29 -25.59
N GLU A 326 19.78 -25.32 -26.27
CA GLU A 326 18.99 -26.47 -26.71
C GLU A 326 18.40 -27.23 -25.51
N THR A 327 19.14 -27.31 -24.40
CA THR A 327 18.69 -27.91 -23.13
C THR A 327 17.49 -27.18 -22.53
N GLU A 328 17.45 -25.84 -22.56
CA GLU A 328 16.27 -25.08 -22.15
C GLU A 328 15.05 -25.39 -23.04
N THR A 329 15.25 -25.46 -24.35
CA THR A 329 14.17 -25.79 -25.30
C THR A 329 13.62 -27.20 -25.06
N LYS A 330 14.50 -28.19 -24.82
CA LYS A 330 14.14 -29.55 -24.44
C LYS A 330 13.39 -29.59 -23.10
N ALA A 331 13.79 -28.79 -22.12
CA ALA A 331 13.11 -28.72 -20.83
C ALA A 331 11.66 -28.23 -20.99
N TYR A 332 11.43 -27.14 -21.73
CA TYR A 332 10.07 -26.66 -22.05
C TYR A 332 9.25 -27.71 -22.79
N PHE A 333 9.85 -28.43 -23.74
CA PHE A 333 9.17 -29.52 -24.45
C PHE A 333 8.76 -30.67 -23.53
N TRP A 334 9.63 -31.11 -22.61
CA TRP A 334 9.27 -32.14 -21.64
C TRP A 334 8.18 -31.70 -20.66
N VAL A 335 8.23 -30.45 -20.20
CA VAL A 335 7.15 -29.87 -19.38
C VAL A 335 5.84 -29.84 -20.16
N PHE A 336 5.87 -29.51 -21.46
CA PHE A 336 4.70 -29.59 -22.33
C PHE A 336 4.15 -31.01 -22.46
N VAL A 337 5.00 -32.03 -22.67
CA VAL A 337 4.57 -33.43 -22.73
C VAL A 337 3.92 -33.86 -21.42
N LEU A 338 4.52 -33.53 -20.27
CA LEU A 338 3.95 -33.79 -18.96
C LEU A 338 2.60 -33.07 -18.76
N LEU A 339 2.47 -31.85 -19.27
CA LEU A 339 1.22 -31.10 -19.24
C LEU A 339 0.15 -31.78 -20.09
N CYS A 340 0.47 -32.24 -21.29
CA CYS A 340 -0.44 -33.01 -22.14
C CYS A 340 -0.89 -34.31 -21.46
N ILE A 341 0.04 -35.05 -20.83
CA ILE A 341 -0.29 -36.26 -20.06
C ILE A 341 -1.19 -35.91 -18.88
N GLY A 342 -0.88 -34.84 -18.14
CA GLY A 342 -1.67 -34.37 -17.00
C GLY A 342 -3.08 -33.95 -17.42
N VAL A 343 -3.21 -33.24 -18.54
CA VAL A 343 -4.50 -32.87 -19.13
C VAL A 343 -5.27 -34.11 -19.53
N MET A 344 -4.66 -35.07 -20.24
CA MET A 344 -5.32 -36.33 -20.60
C MET A 344 -5.78 -37.11 -19.36
N ALA A 345 -4.92 -37.25 -18.34
CA ALA A 345 -5.26 -37.91 -17.08
C ALA A 345 -6.41 -37.19 -16.36
N PHE A 346 -6.38 -35.85 -16.34
CA PHE A 346 -7.47 -35.03 -15.80
C PHE A 346 -8.78 -35.28 -16.55
N PHE A 347 -8.77 -35.28 -17.89
CA PHE A 347 -9.96 -35.56 -18.70
C PHE A 347 -10.51 -36.98 -18.43
N ILE A 348 -9.63 -37.99 -18.33
CA ILE A 348 -10.02 -39.37 -18.00
C ILE A 348 -10.66 -39.46 -16.61
N ILE A 349 -10.05 -38.83 -15.60
CA ILE A 349 -10.58 -38.81 -14.22
C ILE A 349 -11.87 -38.00 -14.15
N ALA A 350 -11.93 -36.86 -14.83
CA ALA A 350 -13.08 -35.97 -14.84
C ALA A 350 -14.28 -36.60 -15.54
N ALA A 351 -14.05 -37.34 -16.62
CA ALA A 351 -15.07 -38.13 -17.31
C ALA A 351 -15.60 -39.25 -16.39
N ARG A 352 -14.72 -39.99 -15.72
CA ARG A 352 -15.11 -41.07 -14.80
C ARG A 352 -15.86 -40.60 -13.54
N ARG A 353 -15.57 -39.38 -13.04
CA ARG A 353 -16.17 -38.84 -11.82
C ARG A 353 -17.29 -37.82 -12.06
N GLY A 354 -17.71 -37.59 -13.30
CA GLY A 354 -18.74 -36.59 -13.64
C GLY A 354 -18.37 -35.15 -13.27
N LEU A 355 -17.07 -34.85 -13.17
CA LEU A 355 -16.55 -33.54 -12.75
C LEU A 355 -16.88 -32.43 -13.75
N PHE A 356 -17.13 -32.74 -15.02
CA PHE A 356 -17.57 -31.76 -16.02
C PHE A 356 -18.83 -31.00 -15.60
N LYS A 357 -19.77 -31.68 -14.92
CA LYS A 357 -20.98 -31.04 -14.40
C LYS A 357 -20.66 -30.06 -13.26
N LYS A 358 -19.68 -30.39 -12.41
CA LYS A 358 -19.21 -29.54 -11.31
C LYS A 358 -18.37 -28.36 -11.78
N ILE A 359 -17.52 -28.56 -12.79
CA ILE A 359 -16.71 -27.51 -13.43
C ILE A 359 -17.64 -26.53 -14.17
N GLY A 360 -18.63 -27.03 -14.90
CA GLY A 360 -19.67 -26.19 -15.50
C GLY A 360 -20.41 -25.36 -14.46
N GLN A 361 -20.83 -25.97 -13.34
CA GLN A 361 -21.46 -25.25 -12.21
C GLN A 361 -20.53 -24.18 -11.61
N PHE A 362 -19.23 -24.47 -11.48
CA PHE A 362 -18.22 -23.52 -11.02
C PHE A 362 -18.09 -22.32 -11.96
N PHE A 363 -17.96 -22.53 -13.27
CA PHE A 363 -17.90 -21.43 -14.23
C PHE A 363 -19.22 -20.64 -14.29
N THR A 364 -20.36 -21.30 -14.10
CA THR A 364 -21.65 -20.60 -14.03
C THR A 364 -21.74 -19.73 -12.77
N ALA A 365 -21.21 -20.22 -11.63
CA ALA A 365 -21.12 -19.46 -10.39
C ALA A 365 -20.11 -18.30 -10.51
N LEU A 366 -18.95 -18.53 -11.11
CA LEU A 366 -17.93 -17.53 -11.38
C LEU A 366 -18.46 -16.44 -12.32
N TYR A 367 -19.15 -16.81 -13.39
CA TYR A 367 -19.82 -15.88 -14.30
C TYR A 367 -20.86 -15.04 -13.56
N ARG A 368 -21.73 -15.64 -12.74
CA ARG A 368 -22.68 -14.88 -11.90
C ARG A 368 -21.98 -13.95 -10.92
N LEU A 369 -20.85 -14.35 -10.34
CA LEU A 369 -20.09 -13.54 -9.39
C LEU A 369 -19.43 -12.35 -10.08
N ILE A 370 -18.84 -12.56 -11.26
CA ILE A 370 -18.30 -11.49 -12.11
C ILE A 370 -19.42 -10.54 -12.54
N LEU A 371 -20.57 -11.06 -12.95
CA LEU A 371 -21.72 -10.25 -13.38
C LEU A 371 -22.31 -9.45 -12.21
N ASN A 372 -22.39 -10.04 -11.02
CA ASN A 372 -22.75 -9.36 -9.78
C ASN A 372 -21.73 -8.29 -9.39
N PHE A 373 -20.43 -8.56 -9.56
CA PHE A 373 -19.38 -7.58 -9.31
C PHE A 373 -19.45 -6.41 -10.29
N ILE A 374 -19.60 -6.67 -11.59
CA ILE A 374 -19.80 -5.65 -12.64
C ILE A 374 -21.07 -4.85 -12.36
N THR A 375 -22.20 -5.50 -12.09
CA THR A 375 -23.44 -4.79 -11.75
C THR A 375 -23.32 -4.03 -10.44
N MET A 376 -22.54 -4.47 -9.46
CA MET A 376 -22.25 -3.70 -8.24
C MET A 376 -21.36 -2.47 -8.53
N LEU A 377 -20.39 -2.61 -9.44
CA LEU A 377 -19.49 -1.54 -9.88
C LEU A 377 -20.25 -0.46 -10.69
N PHE A 378 -21.23 -0.85 -11.50
CA PHE A 378 -22.05 0.06 -12.31
C PHE A 378 -23.34 0.54 -11.61
N ASN A 379 -23.90 -0.22 -10.66
CA ASN A 379 -25.05 0.21 -9.82
C ASN A 379 -24.63 1.01 -8.59
N LEU A 380 -23.35 1.38 -8.43
CA LEU A 380 -22.90 2.36 -7.45
C LEU A 380 -23.63 3.72 -7.57
N ARG A 381 -24.33 3.97 -8.68
CA ARG A 381 -25.19 5.14 -8.83
C ARG A 381 -26.58 4.99 -8.21
N HIS A 382 -27.16 3.79 -8.10
CA HIS A 382 -28.57 3.58 -7.70
C HIS A 382 -28.74 2.31 -6.84
N LYS A 383 -28.34 2.35 -5.57
CA LYS A 383 -29.03 1.56 -4.53
C LYS A 383 -29.44 2.45 -3.36
N PRO A 384 -30.72 2.42 -2.95
CA PRO A 384 -31.16 3.03 -1.71
C PRO A 384 -30.58 2.25 -0.53
N LYS A 385 -30.38 2.98 0.58
CA LYS A 385 -29.82 2.56 1.87
C LYS A 385 -30.15 1.12 2.31
N GLU A 386 -29.36 0.14 1.86
CA GLU A 386 -29.18 -1.10 2.62
C GLU A 386 -27.89 -0.93 3.42
N LYS A 387 -28.02 -0.99 4.75
CA LYS A 387 -26.94 -0.83 5.71
C LYS A 387 -25.79 -1.75 5.31
N ALA A 388 -24.68 -1.18 4.85
CA ALA A 388 -23.45 -1.92 4.69
C ALA A 388 -23.13 -2.61 6.03
N PRO A 389 -22.72 -3.90 6.03
CA PRO A 389 -22.30 -4.56 7.25
C PRO A 389 -21.18 -3.74 7.87
N GLN A 390 -21.43 -3.17 9.04
CA GLN A 390 -20.44 -2.41 9.77
C GLN A 390 -19.23 -3.34 10.00
N PRO A 391 -18.00 -2.89 9.68
CA PRO A 391 -16.82 -3.65 10.03
C PRO A 391 -16.78 -3.78 11.56
N GLN A 392 -16.90 -5.01 12.05
CA GLN A 392 -16.66 -5.40 13.43
C GLN A 392 -15.17 -5.19 13.76
N ASN A 393 -14.77 -3.93 13.93
CA ASN A 393 -13.56 -3.57 14.65
C ASN A 393 -14.01 -2.67 15.78
N ILE A 394 -14.02 -3.24 16.98
CA ILE A 394 -14.24 -2.54 18.24
C ILE A 394 -13.02 -1.65 18.49
N GLY A 395 -12.92 -0.57 17.73
CA GLY A 395 -12.31 0.67 18.17
C GLY A 395 -13.47 1.60 18.48
N TYR A 396 -13.49 2.19 19.67
CA TYR A 396 -14.44 3.24 20.01
C TYR A 396 -14.41 4.29 18.89
N GLN A 397 -15.45 4.30 18.06
CA GLN A 397 -15.75 5.40 17.17
C GLN A 397 -16.36 6.47 18.05
N ASP A 398 -15.73 7.64 18.10
CA ASP A 398 -16.41 8.84 18.55
C ASP A 398 -17.51 9.11 17.51
N ILE A 399 -18.73 8.67 17.83
CA ILE A 399 -19.91 9.01 17.06
C ILE A 399 -20.26 10.43 17.49
N GLU A 400 -19.74 11.42 16.77
CA GLU A 400 -20.30 12.78 16.81
C GLU A 400 -21.71 12.70 16.22
N SER A 401 -22.71 12.46 17.06
CA SER A 401 -24.10 12.60 16.65
C SER A 401 -24.39 14.09 16.49
N GLU A 402 -24.69 14.50 15.26
CA GLU A 402 -25.19 15.83 14.92
C GLU A 402 -26.35 16.17 15.88
N ILE A 403 -26.19 17.26 16.65
CA ILE A 403 -27.34 17.89 17.30
C ILE A 403 -28.18 18.42 16.14
N ASP A 404 -29.40 17.91 15.99
CA ASP A 404 -30.31 18.26 14.90
C ASP A 404 -30.31 19.79 14.69
N GLU A 405 -30.24 20.27 13.45
CA GLU A 405 -30.15 21.71 13.18
C GLU A 405 -31.34 22.48 13.79
N ASP A 406 -32.47 21.79 13.94
CA ASP A 406 -33.64 22.26 14.67
C ASP A 406 -33.37 22.45 16.17
N GLU A 407 -32.57 21.59 16.78
CA GLU A 407 -32.17 21.67 18.18
C GLU A 407 -31.11 22.76 18.41
N SER A 408 -30.20 22.98 17.46
CA SER A 408 -29.23 24.09 17.52
C SER A 408 -29.87 25.47 17.23
N ARG A 409 -30.84 25.55 16.30
CA ARG A 409 -31.69 26.75 16.11
C ARG A 409 -32.56 27.02 17.33
N ARG A 410 -33.19 26.00 17.92
CA ARG A 410 -33.95 26.15 19.18
C ARG A 410 -33.06 26.59 20.33
N ARG A 411 -31.81 26.13 20.43
CA ARG A 411 -30.85 26.62 21.44
C ARG A 411 -30.45 28.08 21.24
N LYS A 412 -30.38 28.57 19.99
CA LYS A 412 -30.14 29.99 19.68
C LYS A 412 -31.37 30.88 19.88
N LEU A 413 -32.57 30.32 19.71
CA LEU A 413 -33.86 31.01 19.95
C LEU A 413 -34.30 30.97 21.43
N ALA A 414 -33.79 30.03 22.25
CA ALA A 414 -34.09 29.88 23.68
C ALA A 414 -33.38 30.92 24.59
N ALA A 415 -33.20 32.14 24.08
CA ALA A 415 -32.69 33.29 24.83
C ALA A 415 -33.82 34.23 25.27
N THR A 416 -35.06 33.73 25.35
CA THR A 416 -36.18 34.41 25.99
C THR A 416 -36.25 34.04 27.48
N PRO A 417 -36.50 34.99 28.41
CA PRO A 417 -36.53 34.72 29.86
C PRO A 417 -37.55 33.63 30.27
N GLU A 418 -38.63 33.46 29.52
CA GLU A 418 -39.64 32.42 29.75
C GLU A 418 -39.13 30.99 29.51
N ASP A 419 -38.07 30.80 28.70
CA ASP A 419 -37.54 29.48 28.36
C ASP A 419 -36.64 28.86 29.43
N ILE A 420 -36.19 29.65 30.41
CA ILE A 420 -35.40 29.22 31.56
C ILE A 420 -36.33 28.74 32.70
N SER A 421 -37.63 29.06 32.63
CA SER A 421 -38.61 28.69 33.65
C SER A 421 -38.95 27.19 33.66
N TYR A 422 -39.35 26.68 34.83
CA TYR A 422 -39.78 25.29 35.00
C TYR A 422 -40.98 24.94 34.09
N ARG A 423 -41.86 25.92 33.84
CA ARG A 423 -42.99 25.77 32.91
C ARG A 423 -42.51 25.59 31.45
N GLY A 424 -41.45 26.30 31.05
CA GLY A 424 -40.82 26.13 29.74
C GLY A 424 -40.22 24.74 29.54
N PHE A 425 -39.51 24.24 30.57
CA PHE A 425 -38.99 22.87 30.61
C PHE A 425 -40.09 21.82 30.43
N LEU A 426 -41.16 21.87 31.23
CA LEU A 426 -42.26 20.90 31.14
C LEU A 426 -42.94 20.92 29.76
N ARG A 427 -43.11 22.10 29.16
CA ARG A 427 -43.71 22.24 27.82
C ARG A 427 -42.87 21.55 26.74
N ARG A 428 -41.53 21.62 26.83
CA ARG A 428 -40.61 21.03 25.83
C ARG A 428 -40.57 19.51 25.94
N ILE A 429 -40.54 18.97 27.15
CA ILE A 429 -40.51 17.52 27.37
C ILE A 429 -41.85 16.89 27.00
N ASN A 430 -42.96 17.51 27.39
CA ASN A 430 -44.31 17.01 27.04
C ASN A 430 -44.65 17.12 25.55
N SER A 431 -43.86 17.86 24.76
CA SER A 431 -44.01 17.90 23.29
C SER A 431 -43.54 16.62 22.59
N VAL A 432 -42.73 15.79 23.26
CA VAL A 432 -42.23 14.52 22.74
C VAL A 432 -43.17 13.39 23.09
N LYS A 433 -43.64 12.63 22.08
CA LYS A 433 -44.62 11.54 22.27
C LYS A 433 -43.98 10.26 22.81
N ASP A 434 -42.78 9.91 22.36
CA ASP A 434 -42.06 8.72 22.81
C ASP A 434 -41.48 8.90 24.21
N LEU A 435 -41.67 7.93 25.10
CA LEU A 435 -41.24 8.01 26.51
C LEU A 435 -39.72 7.89 26.66
N GLY A 436 -39.06 7.09 25.82
CA GLY A 436 -37.60 6.96 25.81
C GLY A 436 -36.91 8.23 25.32
N GLU A 437 -37.38 8.78 24.21
CA GLU A 437 -36.91 10.06 23.68
C GLU A 437 -37.20 11.23 24.62
N ARG A 438 -38.37 11.22 25.29
CA ARG A 438 -38.75 12.19 26.32
C ARG A 438 -37.77 12.19 27.49
N PHE A 439 -37.39 11.01 27.98
CA PHE A 439 -36.38 10.85 29.02
C PHE A 439 -35.00 11.38 28.58
N CYS A 440 -34.53 10.99 27.39
CA CYS A 440 -33.26 11.48 26.85
C CYS A 440 -33.23 13.01 26.73
N ARG A 441 -34.34 13.60 26.30
CA ARG A 441 -34.49 15.06 26.19
C ARG A 441 -34.50 15.74 27.56
N ALA A 442 -35.18 15.17 28.55
CA ALA A 442 -35.18 15.66 29.92
C ALA A 442 -33.75 15.67 30.51
N TYR A 443 -32.98 14.60 30.28
CA TYR A 443 -31.59 14.53 30.72
C TYR A 443 -30.69 15.56 30.03
N ALA A 444 -30.88 15.80 28.73
CA ALA A 444 -30.13 16.82 28.00
C ALA A 444 -30.39 18.25 28.53
N GLU A 445 -31.63 18.56 28.90
CA GLU A 445 -31.97 19.85 29.53
C GLU A 445 -31.37 19.97 30.94
N LEU A 446 -31.36 18.89 31.72
CA LEU A 446 -30.71 18.84 33.03
C LEU A 446 -29.19 19.06 32.93
N ALA A 447 -28.53 18.40 31.98
CA ALA A 447 -27.10 18.60 31.72
C ALA A 447 -26.80 20.04 31.27
N ALA A 448 -27.69 20.66 30.49
CA ALA A 448 -27.57 22.06 30.12
C ALA A 448 -27.73 23.00 31.32
N ALA A 449 -28.65 22.70 32.25
CA ALA A 449 -28.82 23.45 33.50
C ALA A 449 -27.56 23.40 34.36
N TRP A 450 -26.95 22.21 34.52
CA TRP A 450 -25.68 22.07 35.25
C TRP A 450 -24.51 22.84 34.63
N ARG A 451 -24.46 22.92 33.29
CA ARG A 451 -23.44 23.73 32.63
C ARG A 451 -23.59 25.21 32.94
N ARG A 452 -24.83 25.71 33.08
CA ARG A 452 -25.11 27.12 33.42
C ARG A 452 -24.78 27.47 34.86
N THR A 453 -25.00 26.55 35.80
CA THR A 453 -24.78 26.78 37.24
C THR A 453 -23.31 26.71 37.68
N GLY A 454 -22.36 26.56 36.76
CA GLY A 454 -20.93 26.71 37.07
C GLY A 454 -20.26 25.48 37.68
N TYR A 455 -20.78 24.26 37.42
CA TYR A 455 -20.12 23.02 37.88
C TYR A 455 -18.75 22.76 37.22
N GLY A 456 -18.29 23.61 36.29
CA GLY A 456 -16.99 23.46 35.59
C GLY A 456 -17.03 22.45 34.45
N LEU A 457 -18.22 22.23 33.89
CA LEU A 457 -18.50 21.19 32.90
C LEU A 457 -18.20 21.68 31.48
N HIS A 458 -17.52 20.85 30.69
CA HIS A 458 -17.22 21.13 29.30
C HIS A 458 -18.27 20.52 28.34
N PRO A 459 -18.45 21.08 27.13
CA PRO A 459 -19.38 20.56 26.14
C PRO A 459 -19.11 19.09 25.72
N GLY A 460 -17.87 18.60 25.88
CA GLY A 460 -17.45 17.23 25.54
C GLY A 460 -17.40 16.24 26.70
N ASP A 461 -17.85 16.61 27.91
CA ASP A 461 -17.84 15.68 29.04
C ASP A 461 -18.87 14.55 28.86
N SER A 462 -18.44 13.32 29.14
CA SER A 462 -19.31 12.13 29.16
C SER A 462 -20.34 12.19 30.29
N PRO A 463 -21.48 11.48 30.21
CA PRO A 463 -22.48 11.44 31.28
C PRO A 463 -21.93 11.05 32.65
N ARG A 464 -20.97 10.12 32.71
CA ARG A 464 -20.25 9.76 33.94
C ARG A 464 -19.39 10.89 34.49
N GLN A 465 -18.74 11.67 33.64
CA GLN A 465 -17.95 12.83 34.05
C GLN A 465 -18.88 13.94 34.56
N LEU A 466 -19.98 14.21 33.85
CA LEU A 466 -21.04 15.13 34.29
C LEU A 466 -21.55 14.76 35.68
N ARG A 467 -21.94 13.50 35.87
CA ARG A 467 -22.38 12.96 37.16
C ARG A 467 -21.36 13.20 38.26
N ARG A 468 -20.10 12.81 38.03
CA ARG A 468 -19.05 12.91 39.03
C ARG A 468 -18.83 14.36 39.47
N SER A 469 -18.76 15.30 38.54
CA SER A 469 -18.57 16.71 38.84
C SER A 469 -19.77 17.35 39.56
N VAL A 470 -20.98 16.85 39.32
CA VAL A 470 -22.19 17.29 40.03
C VAL A 470 -22.26 16.68 41.43
N GLU A 471 -21.98 15.38 41.59
CA GLU A 471 -21.95 14.69 42.88
C GLU A 471 -20.84 15.22 43.81
N GLU A 472 -19.70 15.65 43.26
CA GLU A 472 -18.62 16.30 44.03
C GLU A 472 -19.05 17.65 44.65
N LYS A 473 -20.08 18.30 44.09
CA LYS A 473 -20.54 19.64 44.50
C LYS A 473 -21.96 19.66 45.07
N THR A 474 -22.73 18.58 44.91
CA THR A 474 -24.13 18.47 45.38
C THR A 474 -24.50 17.04 45.74
N THR A 475 -25.37 16.88 46.74
CA THR A 475 -25.93 15.60 47.15
C THR A 475 -27.29 15.37 46.49
N VAL A 476 -27.28 14.96 45.22
CA VAL A 476 -28.49 14.58 44.49
C VAL A 476 -28.62 13.05 44.47
N ALA A 477 -29.62 12.52 45.20
CA ALA A 477 -29.93 11.09 45.18
C ALA A 477 -30.47 10.68 43.79
N GLY A 478 -30.18 9.43 43.38
CA GLY A 478 -30.72 8.84 42.14
C GLY A 478 -30.01 9.23 40.82
N LEU A 479 -29.04 10.15 40.86
CA LEU A 479 -28.28 10.59 39.67
C LEU A 479 -27.56 9.45 38.94
N GLY A 480 -27.15 8.44 39.69
CA GLY A 480 -26.47 7.26 39.15
C GLY A 480 -27.35 6.42 38.26
N GLU A 481 -28.57 6.11 38.72
CA GLU A 481 -29.55 5.34 37.98
C GLU A 481 -30.03 6.10 36.73
N ILE A 482 -30.23 7.42 36.86
CA ILE A 482 -30.57 8.29 35.71
C ILE A 482 -29.45 8.27 34.65
N THR A 483 -28.19 8.41 35.07
CA THR A 483 -27.04 8.46 34.15
C THR A 483 -26.84 7.10 33.46
N GLU A 484 -27.01 6.00 34.19
CA GLU A 484 -26.89 4.65 33.64
C GLU A 484 -28.01 4.33 32.63
N LEU A 485 -29.26 4.71 32.93
CA LEU A 485 -30.37 4.56 32.00
C LEU A 485 -30.17 5.41 30.74
N TYR A 486 -29.64 6.63 30.87
CA TYR A 486 -29.31 7.48 29.73
C TYR A 486 -28.22 6.88 28.84
N GLU A 487 -27.15 6.34 29.44
CA GLU A 487 -26.09 5.68 28.66
C GLU A 487 -26.60 4.45 27.90
N ARG A 488 -27.42 3.62 28.56
CA ARG A 488 -28.04 2.43 27.93
C ARG A 488 -28.98 2.81 26.79
N THR A 489 -29.80 3.84 26.98
CA THR A 489 -30.78 4.29 25.99
C THR A 489 -30.12 4.98 24.79
N ARG A 490 -29.15 5.87 25.05
CA ARG A 490 -28.57 6.73 24.00
C ARG A 490 -27.38 6.09 23.28
N TYR A 491 -26.53 5.33 23.98
CA TYR A 491 -25.32 4.72 23.40
C TYR A 491 -25.41 3.19 23.26
N GLY A 492 -26.33 2.54 23.98
CA GLY A 492 -26.52 1.09 23.92
C GLY A 492 -27.51 0.61 22.85
N GLU A 493 -28.25 1.51 22.19
CA GLU A 493 -29.38 1.19 21.29
C GLU A 493 -30.45 0.27 21.94
N ILE A 494 -30.52 0.21 23.28
CA ILE A 494 -31.52 -0.56 24.02
C ILE A 494 -32.68 0.38 24.37
N ALA A 495 -33.88 0.09 23.87
CA ALA A 495 -35.07 0.84 24.24
C ALA A 495 -35.36 0.63 25.75
N PRO A 496 -35.50 1.71 26.54
CA PRO A 496 -35.80 1.61 27.97
C PRO A 496 -37.23 1.12 28.18
N ASP A 497 -37.49 0.46 29.31
CA ASP A 497 -38.85 0.13 29.72
C ASP A 497 -39.65 1.43 29.92
N GLU A 498 -40.87 1.50 29.37
CA GLU A 498 -41.73 2.69 29.38
C GLU A 498 -42.00 3.18 30.81
N LYS A 499 -42.15 2.26 31.76
CA LYS A 499 -42.37 2.58 33.19
C LYS A 499 -41.13 3.17 33.84
N GLU A 500 -39.96 2.66 33.50
CA GLU A 500 -38.68 3.11 34.02
C GLU A 500 -38.32 4.50 33.46
N ALA A 501 -38.52 4.70 32.15
CA ALA A 501 -38.33 5.98 31.49
C ALA A 501 -39.25 7.08 32.04
N ALA A 502 -40.53 6.75 32.30
CA ALA A 502 -41.48 7.69 32.90
C ALA A 502 -41.07 8.09 34.33
N ALA A 503 -40.76 7.10 35.20
CA ALA A 503 -40.35 7.36 36.58
C ALA A 503 -39.07 8.22 36.66
N LYS A 504 -38.07 7.94 35.81
CA LYS A 504 -36.83 8.72 35.77
C LYS A 504 -37.00 10.10 35.14
N THR A 505 -37.97 10.28 34.23
CA THR A 505 -38.34 11.61 33.70
C THR A 505 -38.98 12.47 34.79
N ASP A 506 -39.83 11.89 35.65
CA ASP A 506 -40.43 12.60 36.78
C ASP A 506 -39.38 12.99 37.84
N GLU A 507 -38.41 12.11 38.08
CA GLU A 507 -37.27 12.39 38.97
C GLU A 507 -36.41 13.56 38.44
N ILE A 508 -36.09 13.56 37.14
CA ILE A 508 -35.40 14.69 36.48
C ILE A 508 -36.23 15.97 36.60
N SER A 509 -37.55 15.89 36.43
CA SER A 509 -38.44 17.05 36.56
C SER A 509 -38.42 17.63 37.97
N GLY A 510 -38.42 16.78 39.00
CA GLY A 510 -38.25 17.21 40.40
C GLY A 510 -36.92 17.91 40.66
N ILE A 511 -35.83 17.44 40.04
CA ILE A 511 -34.50 18.06 40.13
C ILE A 511 -34.49 19.41 39.40
N MET A 512 -35.04 19.47 38.19
CA MET A 512 -35.07 20.69 37.37
C MET A 512 -35.87 21.83 37.99
N ARG A 513 -36.87 21.53 38.83
CA ARG A 513 -37.59 22.55 39.60
C ARG A 513 -36.67 23.41 40.47
N LYS A 514 -35.61 22.81 41.05
CA LYS A 514 -34.63 23.52 41.90
C LYS A 514 -33.70 24.44 41.11
N TYR A 515 -33.59 24.24 39.80
CA TYR A 515 -32.69 25.00 38.92
C TYR A 515 -33.43 26.08 38.11
N ALA A 516 -34.75 26.13 38.23
CA ALA A 516 -35.62 27.04 37.49
C ALA A 516 -36.49 27.94 38.39
N GLU A 517 -36.38 27.78 39.71
CA GLU A 517 -36.74 28.75 40.76
C GLU A 517 -35.47 29.58 41.08
#